data_AF-A0A2K6Q3R6-F1
#
_entry.id   AF-A0A2K6Q3R6-F1
#
_cell.length_a   1.000
_cell.length_b   1.000
_cell.length_c   1.000
_cell.angle_alpha   90.00
_cell.angle_beta   90.00
_cell.angle_gamma   90.00
#
_symmetry.space_group_name_H-M   'P 1'
#
loop_
_entity.id
_entity.type
_entity.pdbx_description
1 polymer ?
#
loop_
_entity_poly.entity_id
_entity_poly.type
_entity_poly.pdbx_seq_one_letter_code
_entity_poly.pdbx_strand_id
1 'polypeptide(L)'
;MAKSGLGQDPQSTAAATVLKRAVELDSESRYPQALVCYQEGIDLLLQVLKGTKDNTKRCNLREKISKYMDRAENIKKYLEQEKEDGKYHKQIKIEENATGFSYESLFREYLNETVTEVWIEDPYIRHTHQGTEQVQQSRGLQEIEESLRSHGVLLEVQYSSSIHDREIRFNNGWMIKIGRGLDYFKKPQSRFSLGYCDFDLRPCHETTVDIFHKKHTKNI
;
A
#
# COMPACT_ATOMS: atom_id res chain seq x y z
N MET A 1 52.12 25.32 2.49
CA MET A 1 50.66 25.49 2.60
C MET A 1 50.00 24.21 2.07
N ALA A 2 49.63 23.30 2.96
CA ALA A 2 48.96 22.06 2.58
C ALA A 2 47.44 22.30 2.55
N LYS A 3 46.82 22.11 1.38
CA LYS A 3 45.37 22.13 1.23
C LYS A 3 44.79 20.87 1.88
N SER A 4 43.94 21.05 2.89
CA SER A 4 43.15 20.00 3.54
C SER A 4 42.04 19.52 2.59
N GLY A 5 42.20 18.33 2.03
CA GLY A 5 41.14 17.66 1.29
C GLY A 5 40.08 17.11 2.23
N LEU A 6 38.96 17.82 2.38
CA LEU A 6 37.72 17.28 2.93
C LEU A 6 37.04 16.41 1.85
N GLY A 7 37.43 15.14 1.77
CA GLY A 7 36.62 14.15 1.05
C GLY A 7 35.35 13.87 1.86
N GLN A 8 34.21 14.42 1.43
CA GLN A 8 32.92 14.00 1.94
C GLN A 8 32.68 12.54 1.51
N ASP A 9 32.40 11.67 2.47
CA ASP A 9 32.03 10.28 2.21
C ASP A 9 30.79 10.27 1.29
N PRO A 10 30.81 9.57 0.13
CA PRO A 10 29.67 9.48 -0.79
C PRO A 10 28.35 9.13 -0.09
N GLN A 11 28.42 8.29 0.95
CA GLN A 11 27.26 7.88 1.73
C GLN A 11 26.69 9.02 2.59
N SER A 12 27.55 9.91 3.08
CA SER A 12 27.14 11.11 3.84
C SER A 12 26.44 12.15 2.94
N THR A 13 26.88 12.29 1.69
CA THR A 13 26.27 13.17 0.70
C THR A 13 24.90 12.66 0.26
N ALA A 14 24.76 11.34 0.07
CA ALA A 14 23.48 10.70 -0.20
C ALA A 14 22.49 10.92 0.96
N ALA A 15 22.92 10.68 2.21
CA ALA A 15 22.09 10.92 3.39
C ALA A 15 21.60 12.38 3.48
N ALA A 16 22.47 13.35 3.20
CA ALA A 16 22.12 14.76 3.20
C ALA A 16 21.07 15.10 2.13
N THR A 17 21.18 14.52 0.94
CA THR A 17 20.22 14.73 -0.16
C THR A 17 18.83 14.19 0.20
N VAL A 18 18.77 12.96 0.73
CA VAL A 18 17.51 12.31 1.13
C VAL A 18 16.84 13.07 2.28
N LEU A 19 17.60 13.48 3.30
CA LEU A 19 17.05 14.24 4.43
C LEU A 19 16.60 15.65 4.04
N LYS A 20 17.28 16.29 3.08
CA LYS A 20 16.82 17.57 2.53
C LYS A 20 15.45 17.39 1.86
N ARG A 21 15.30 16.34 1.05
CA ARG A 21 14.02 16.01 0.42
C ARG A 21 12.93 15.70 1.45
N ALA A 22 13.27 15.02 2.54
CA ALA A 22 12.34 14.76 3.64
C ALA A 22 11.80 16.06 4.24
N VAL A 23 12.67 17.04 4.52
CA VAL A 23 12.28 18.35 5.08
C VAL A 23 11.42 19.16 4.10
N GLU A 24 11.72 19.12 2.80
CA GLU A 24 10.88 19.77 1.77
C GLU A 24 9.47 19.18 1.76
N LEU A 25 9.35 17.85 1.68
CA LEU A 25 8.07 17.15 1.69
C LEU A 25 7.29 17.39 2.99
N ASP A 26 7.99 17.46 4.13
CA ASP A 26 7.41 17.77 5.43
C ASP A 26 6.82 19.19 5.45
N SER A 27 7.53 20.17 4.88
CA SER A 27 7.03 21.54 4.73
C SER A 27 5.85 21.66 3.76
N GLU A 28 5.77 20.77 2.76
CA GLU A 28 4.65 20.65 1.82
C GLU A 28 3.44 19.89 2.44
N SER A 29 3.50 19.51 3.72
CA SER A 29 2.49 18.65 4.37
C SER A 29 2.29 17.28 3.69
N ARG A 30 3.28 16.82 2.90
CA ARG A 30 3.28 15.51 2.25
C ARG A 30 3.84 14.46 3.20
N TYR A 31 3.21 14.35 4.37
CA TYR A 31 3.67 13.58 5.50
C TYR A 31 4.00 12.10 5.21
N PRO A 32 3.21 11.35 4.40
CA PRO A 32 3.57 9.95 4.10
C PRO A 32 4.90 9.82 3.37
N GLN A 33 5.16 10.69 2.38
CA GLN A 33 6.39 10.67 1.60
C GLN A 33 7.56 11.25 2.42
N ALA A 34 7.30 12.28 3.22
CA ALA A 34 8.29 12.83 4.13
C ALA A 34 8.78 11.78 5.13
N LEU A 35 7.87 10.98 5.71
CA LEU A 35 8.20 9.91 6.65
C LEU A 35 9.15 8.87 6.05
N VAL A 36 8.88 8.41 4.83
CA VAL A 36 9.74 7.45 4.12
C VAL A 36 11.14 8.04 3.90
N CYS A 37 11.23 9.29 3.40
CA CYS A 37 12.52 9.94 3.22
C CYS A 37 13.26 10.17 4.55
N TYR A 38 12.57 10.46 5.66
CA TYR A 38 13.21 10.53 6.97
C TYR A 38 13.79 9.17 7.38
N GLN A 39 13.02 8.08 7.23
CA GLN A 39 13.47 6.72 7.58
C GLN A 39 14.72 6.31 6.77
N GLU A 40 14.67 6.46 5.45
CA GLU A 40 15.82 6.16 4.57
C GLU A 40 17.04 7.02 4.89
N GLY A 41 16.83 8.32 5.13
CA GLY A 41 17.89 9.25 5.49
C GLY A 41 18.55 8.93 6.84
N ILE A 42 17.74 8.53 7.83
CA ILE A 42 18.19 8.08 9.15
C ILE A 42 19.01 6.79 9.02
N ASP A 43 18.54 5.82 8.25
CA ASP A 43 19.25 4.56 8.02
C ASP A 43 20.62 4.78 7.38
N LEU A 44 20.73 5.68 6.39
CA LEU A 44 22.01 6.06 5.81
C LEU A 44 22.94 6.72 6.85
N LEU A 45 22.42 7.62 7.70
CA LEU A 45 23.21 8.22 8.77
C LEU A 45 23.67 7.19 9.82
N LEU A 46 22.85 6.18 10.13
CA LEU A 46 23.23 5.08 11.01
C LEU A 46 24.37 4.24 10.41
N GLN A 47 24.37 4.02 9.09
CA GLN A 47 25.48 3.35 8.40
C GLN A 47 26.78 4.17 8.49
N VAL A 48 26.72 5.49 8.25
CA VAL A 48 27.88 6.39 8.42
C VAL A 48 28.38 6.41 9.87
N LEU A 49 27.47 6.39 10.85
CA LEU A 49 27.81 6.34 12.27
C LEU A 49 28.57 5.04 12.64
N LYS A 50 28.23 3.90 12.03
CA LYS A 50 28.96 2.63 12.25
C LYS A 50 30.40 2.70 11.73
N GLY A 51 30.64 3.40 10.61
CA GLY A 51 31.97 3.57 10.02
C GLY A 51 32.85 4.65 10.67
N THR A 52 32.25 5.59 11.40
CA THR A 52 32.97 6.73 11.98
C THR A 52 33.72 6.37 13.27
N LYS A 53 35.04 6.57 13.29
CA LYS A 53 35.92 6.32 14.45
C LYS A 53 36.09 7.53 15.38
N ASP A 54 35.93 8.74 14.85
CA ASP A 54 36.11 10.00 15.60
C ASP A 54 34.97 10.22 16.60
N ASN A 55 35.31 10.33 17.89
CA ASN A 55 34.32 10.44 18.97
C ASN A 55 33.47 11.72 18.89
N THR A 56 34.05 12.85 18.48
CA THR A 56 33.34 14.13 18.37
C THR A 56 32.33 14.07 17.23
N LYS A 57 32.74 13.56 16.05
CA LYS A 57 31.84 13.37 14.91
C LYS A 57 30.72 12.38 15.23
N ARG A 58 31.02 11.29 15.95
CA ARG A 58 29.99 10.33 16.41
C ARG A 58 28.94 10.98 17.30
N CYS A 59 29.36 11.87 18.22
CA CYS A 59 28.44 12.60 19.07
C CYS A 59 27.50 13.49 18.25
N ASN A 60 28.05 14.27 17.32
CA ASN A 60 27.28 15.16 16.45
C ASN A 60 26.30 14.38 15.55
N LEU A 61 26.72 13.23 15.00
CA LEU A 61 25.85 12.38 14.20
C LEU A 61 24.70 11.82 15.03
N ARG A 62 24.96 11.33 16.24
CA ARG A 62 23.90 10.81 17.13
C ARG A 62 22.85 11.87 17.45
N GLU A 63 23.27 13.10 17.74
CA GLU A 63 22.35 14.20 17.99
C GLU A 63 21.48 14.50 16.75
N LYS A 64 22.09 14.51 15.56
CA LYS A 64 21.37 14.74 14.30
C LYS A 64 20.39 13.61 13.97
N ILE A 65 20.80 12.36 14.16
CA ILE A 65 19.94 11.18 13.98
C ILE A 65 18.77 11.24 14.96
N SER A 66 19.02 11.55 16.24
CA SER A 66 17.95 11.69 17.26
C SER A 66 16.92 12.73 16.82
N LYS A 67 17.35 13.92 16.40
CA LYS A 67 16.43 14.98 15.95
C LYS A 67 15.54 14.54 14.79
N TYR A 68 16.08 13.81 13.81
CA TYR A 68 15.28 13.30 12.69
C TYR A 68 14.40 12.12 13.09
N MET A 69 14.85 11.24 13.99
CA MET A 69 14.03 10.15 14.54
C MET A 69 12.83 10.71 15.30
N ASP A 70 13.02 11.72 16.15
CA ASP A 70 11.93 12.36 16.88
C ASP A 70 10.90 12.97 15.93
N ARG A 71 11.36 13.63 14.84
CA ARG A 71 10.44 14.17 13.82
C ARG A 71 9.70 13.06 13.07
N ALA A 72 10.40 12.00 12.66
CA ALA A 72 9.80 10.86 11.98
C ALA A 72 8.74 10.16 12.85
N GLU A 73 9.02 9.98 14.15
CA GLU A 73 8.07 9.40 15.09
C GLU A 73 6.83 10.29 15.27
N ASN A 74 7.01 11.61 15.37
CA ASN A 74 5.89 12.55 15.46
C ASN A 74 5.02 12.54 14.18
N ILE A 75 5.63 12.51 13.00
CA ILE A 75 4.90 12.39 11.73
C ILE A 75 4.15 11.07 11.67
N LYS A 76 4.77 9.97 12.12
CA LYS A 76 4.13 8.66 12.18
C LYS A 76 2.90 8.69 13.09
N LYS A 77 3.01 9.25 14.30
CA LYS A 77 1.88 9.44 15.24
C LYS A 77 0.77 10.30 14.62
N TYR A 78 1.12 11.39 13.95
CA TYR A 78 0.14 12.23 13.27
C TYR A 78 -0.60 11.48 12.15
N LEU A 79 0.12 10.71 11.33
CA LEU A 79 -0.49 9.88 10.29
C LEU A 79 -1.36 8.76 10.86
N GLU A 80 -0.97 8.16 11.97
CA GLU A 80 -1.80 7.20 12.71
C GLU A 80 -3.06 7.88 13.24
N GLN A 81 -2.96 9.09 13.79
CA GLN A 81 -4.11 9.85 14.27
C GLN A 81 -5.05 10.29 13.13
N GLU A 82 -4.54 10.72 11.97
CA GLU A 82 -5.37 11.04 10.80
C GLU A 82 -6.08 9.80 10.23
N LYS A 83 -5.45 8.62 10.35
CA LYS A 83 -6.11 7.34 10.06
C LYS A 83 -7.20 7.06 11.09
N GLU A 84 -6.93 7.24 12.38
CA GLU A 84 -7.91 7.05 13.46
C GLU A 84 -9.12 8.00 13.36
N ASP A 85 -8.89 9.26 12.98
CA ASP A 85 -9.92 10.29 12.77
C ASP A 85 -10.78 10.05 11.51
N GLY A 86 -10.42 9.07 10.69
CA GLY A 86 -11.11 8.71 9.46
C GLY A 86 -10.95 9.73 8.32
N LYS A 87 -9.93 10.59 8.41
CA LYS A 87 -9.60 11.61 7.41
C LYS A 87 -8.62 11.10 6.35
N TYR A 88 -8.02 9.93 6.57
CA TYR A 88 -7.09 9.35 5.62
C TYR A 88 -7.80 8.97 4.31
N HIS A 89 -7.43 9.67 3.23
CA HIS A 89 -7.82 9.37 1.86
C HIS A 89 -6.57 9.33 0.98
N LYS A 90 -6.38 8.23 0.25
CA LYS A 90 -5.33 8.06 -0.75
C LYS A 90 -5.96 7.57 -2.04
N GLN A 91 -5.71 8.26 -3.15
CA GLN A 91 -6.14 7.83 -4.46
C GLN A 91 -4.93 7.33 -5.26
N ILE A 92 -5.06 6.15 -5.85
CA ILE A 92 -4.10 5.58 -6.80
C ILE A 92 -4.76 5.59 -8.18
N LYS A 93 -4.10 6.20 -9.15
CA LYS A 93 -4.52 6.14 -10.56
C LYS A 93 -3.75 5.03 -11.26
N ILE A 94 -4.46 3.99 -11.69
CA ILE A 94 -3.92 2.94 -12.55
C ILE A 94 -4.10 3.44 -13.98
N GLU A 95 -2.99 3.76 -14.64
CA GLU A 95 -3.00 4.23 -16.03
C GLU A 95 -3.31 3.09 -17.01
N GLU A 96 -3.79 3.45 -18.20
CA GLU A 96 -4.08 2.48 -19.26
C GLU A 96 -2.83 1.67 -19.64
N ASN A 97 -2.94 0.34 -19.65
CA ASN A 97 -1.85 -0.63 -19.85
C ASN A 97 -0.78 -0.69 -18.74
N ALA A 98 -1.00 -0.05 -17.59
CA ALA A 98 -0.06 -0.16 -16.48
C ALA A 98 0.06 -1.60 -15.94
N THR A 99 1.18 -1.91 -15.30
CA THR A 99 1.52 -3.20 -14.69
C THR A 99 1.99 -3.00 -13.25
N GLY A 100 2.17 -4.07 -12.48
CA GLY A 100 2.57 -4.02 -11.05
C GLY A 100 1.40 -3.83 -10.08
N PHE A 101 0.18 -4.14 -10.52
CA PHE A 101 -1.06 -3.97 -9.76
C PHE A 101 -1.78 -5.30 -9.52
N SER A 102 -1.05 -6.37 -9.21
CA SER A 102 -1.68 -7.59 -8.68
C SER A 102 -2.46 -7.26 -7.40
N TYR A 103 -3.42 -8.11 -7.02
CA TYR A 103 -4.14 -7.93 -5.76
C TYR A 103 -3.19 -7.95 -4.56
N GLU A 104 -2.14 -8.78 -4.60
CA GLU A 104 -1.13 -8.79 -3.56
C GLU A 104 -0.44 -7.42 -3.45
N SER A 105 0.10 -6.90 -4.56
CA SER A 105 0.76 -5.60 -4.60
C SER A 105 -0.16 -4.45 -4.15
N LEU A 106 -1.43 -4.50 -4.55
CA LEU A 106 -2.40 -3.44 -4.25
C LEU A 106 -2.83 -3.43 -2.78
N PHE A 107 -3.05 -4.61 -2.17
CA PHE A 107 -3.58 -4.71 -0.81
C PHE A 107 -2.51 -4.93 0.27
N ARG A 108 -1.25 -5.17 -0.10
CA ARG A 108 -0.14 -5.46 0.83
C ARG A 108 -0.01 -4.48 2.00
N GLU A 109 -0.21 -3.18 1.76
CA GLU A 109 -0.08 -2.16 2.82
C GLU A 109 -1.23 -2.22 3.85
N TYR A 110 -2.38 -2.78 3.47
CA TYR A 110 -3.64 -2.69 4.22
C TYR A 110 -4.04 -4.03 4.87
N LEU A 111 -3.41 -5.13 4.44
CA LEU A 111 -3.64 -6.49 4.93
C LEU A 111 -2.50 -6.90 5.88
N ASN A 112 -2.82 -7.07 7.16
CA ASN A 112 -1.89 -7.51 8.19
C ASN A 112 -2.60 -8.48 9.17
N GLU A 113 -1.88 -8.98 10.18
CA GLU A 113 -2.38 -9.96 11.15
C GLU A 113 -3.63 -9.54 11.94
N THR A 114 -3.97 -8.25 11.96
CA THR A 114 -5.19 -7.75 12.61
C THR A 114 -6.45 -7.98 11.79
N VAL A 115 -6.32 -8.29 10.49
CA VAL A 115 -7.47 -8.55 9.63
C VAL A 115 -7.96 -9.97 9.84
N THR A 116 -9.19 -10.11 10.30
CA THR A 116 -9.84 -11.41 10.49
C THR A 116 -11.15 -11.54 9.72
N GLU A 117 -11.67 -10.45 9.16
CA GLU A 117 -12.93 -10.41 8.43
C GLU A 117 -12.85 -9.39 7.29
N VAL A 118 -13.39 -9.78 6.14
CA VAL A 118 -13.33 -9.04 4.87
C VAL A 118 -14.73 -9.01 4.26
N TRP A 119 -15.20 -7.81 3.89
CA TRP A 119 -16.42 -7.64 3.10
C TRP A 119 -16.06 -7.17 1.70
N ILE A 120 -16.67 -7.78 0.69
CA ILE A 120 -16.48 -7.44 -0.72
C ILE A 120 -17.85 -7.23 -1.34
N GLU A 121 -18.11 -6.01 -1.79
CA GLU A 121 -19.27 -5.65 -2.61
C GLU A 121 -18.77 -5.41 -4.03
N ASP A 122 -19.11 -6.32 -4.96
CA ASP A 122 -18.77 -6.18 -6.37
C ASP A 122 -19.91 -6.75 -7.27
N PRO A 123 -20.59 -5.89 -8.05
CA PRO A 123 -21.72 -6.31 -8.89
C PRO A 123 -21.32 -7.22 -10.08
N TYR A 124 -20.02 -7.30 -10.41
CA TYR A 124 -19.51 -7.94 -11.61
C TYR A 124 -18.72 -9.24 -11.36
N ILE A 125 -18.87 -9.87 -10.19
CA ILE A 125 -18.38 -11.25 -9.98
C ILE A 125 -19.27 -12.24 -10.74
N ARG A 126 -19.25 -12.18 -12.08
CA ARG A 126 -20.08 -12.98 -13.00
C ARG A 126 -19.20 -13.55 -14.11
N HIS A 127 -19.53 -14.75 -14.59
CA HIS A 127 -18.79 -15.36 -15.71
C HIS A 127 -19.07 -14.64 -17.03
N THR A 128 -18.05 -14.62 -17.90
CA THR A 128 -18.15 -14.12 -19.28
C THR A 128 -18.76 -15.19 -20.19
N HIS A 129 -19.92 -14.83 -20.78
CA HIS A 129 -20.60 -15.42 -21.93
C HIS A 129 -21.41 -16.73 -21.76
N GLN A 130 -22.69 -16.61 -22.16
CA GLN A 130 -23.69 -17.62 -22.55
C GLN A 130 -24.77 -18.00 -21.51
N GLY A 131 -25.89 -17.27 -21.56
CA GLY A 131 -27.28 -17.79 -21.48
C GLY A 131 -27.78 -18.40 -20.17
N THR A 132 -26.89 -18.74 -19.23
CA THR A 132 -27.19 -19.38 -17.93
C THR A 132 -26.40 -18.73 -16.79
N GLU A 133 -26.27 -17.40 -16.85
CA GLU A 133 -25.32 -16.61 -16.05
C GLU A 133 -25.48 -16.79 -14.53
N GLN A 134 -26.72 -16.83 -14.03
CA GLN A 134 -26.98 -16.92 -12.58
C GLN A 134 -26.67 -18.30 -11.99
N VAL A 135 -26.98 -19.38 -12.73
CA VAL A 135 -26.77 -20.75 -12.25
C VAL A 135 -25.29 -21.13 -12.26
N GLN A 136 -24.54 -20.65 -13.27
CA GLN A 136 -23.09 -20.86 -13.33
C GLN A 136 -22.37 -20.02 -12.25
N GLN A 137 -22.81 -18.79 -12.03
CA GLN A 137 -22.27 -17.93 -10.97
C GLN A 137 -22.50 -18.54 -9.58
N SER A 138 -23.72 -18.99 -9.28
CA SER A 138 -24.03 -19.56 -7.97
C SER A 138 -23.23 -20.83 -7.70
N ARG A 139 -23.12 -21.71 -8.70
CA ARG A 139 -22.30 -22.92 -8.59
C ARG A 139 -20.82 -22.61 -8.37
N GLY A 140 -20.24 -21.69 -9.15
CA GLY A 140 -18.84 -21.32 -9.00
C GLY A 140 -18.52 -20.73 -7.63
N LEU A 141 -19.40 -19.86 -7.11
CA LEU A 141 -19.24 -19.30 -5.76
C LEU A 141 -19.43 -20.34 -4.66
N GLN A 142 -20.32 -21.32 -4.87
CA GLN A 142 -20.49 -22.44 -3.94
C GLN A 142 -19.24 -23.35 -3.90
N GLU A 143 -18.64 -23.65 -5.05
CA GLU A 143 -17.39 -24.43 -5.11
C GLU A 143 -16.24 -23.70 -4.36
N ILE A 144 -16.17 -22.36 -4.47
CA ILE A 144 -15.21 -21.53 -3.73
C ILE A 144 -15.52 -21.57 -2.22
N GLU A 145 -16.79 -21.44 -1.82
CA GLU A 145 -17.23 -21.53 -0.42
C GLU A 145 -16.79 -22.84 0.23
N GLU A 146 -17.03 -23.97 -0.44
CA GLU A 146 -16.64 -25.30 0.03
C GLU A 146 -15.11 -25.44 0.14
N SER A 147 -14.36 -24.93 -0.84
CA SER A 147 -12.90 -24.93 -0.81
C SER A 147 -12.33 -24.08 0.33
N LEU A 148 -12.88 -22.89 0.58
CA LEU A 148 -12.47 -22.02 1.68
C LEU A 148 -12.81 -22.63 3.05
N ARG A 149 -13.98 -23.27 3.17
CA ARG A 149 -14.39 -23.99 4.39
C ARG A 149 -13.40 -25.08 4.78
N SER A 150 -12.81 -25.79 3.81
CA SER A 150 -11.78 -26.80 4.09
C SER A 150 -10.49 -26.24 4.73
N HIS A 151 -10.27 -24.93 4.63
CA HIS A 151 -9.17 -24.20 5.25
C HIS A 151 -9.61 -23.39 6.49
N GLY A 152 -10.83 -23.63 7.00
CA GLY A 152 -11.35 -22.94 8.18
C GLY A 152 -11.82 -21.50 7.93
N VAL A 153 -12.02 -21.10 6.67
CA VAL A 153 -12.52 -19.77 6.30
C VAL A 153 -14.00 -19.86 5.94
N LEU A 154 -14.84 -19.08 6.61
CA LEU A 154 -16.27 -18.96 6.30
C LEU A 154 -16.46 -17.91 5.20
N LEU A 155 -17.11 -18.30 4.10
CA LEU A 155 -17.55 -17.38 3.05
C LEU A 155 -19.07 -17.26 3.11
N GLU A 156 -19.58 -16.04 3.24
CA GLU A 156 -21.00 -15.72 3.14
C GLU A 156 -21.26 -14.93 1.85
N VAL A 157 -22.16 -15.44 1.00
CA VAL A 157 -22.49 -14.82 -0.28
C VAL A 157 -23.94 -14.34 -0.26
N GLN A 158 -24.16 -13.07 -0.56
CA GLN A 158 -25.48 -12.48 -0.69
C GLN A 158 -25.63 -11.84 -2.07
N TYR A 159 -26.77 -12.08 -2.71
CA TYR A 159 -27.08 -11.51 -4.02
C TYR A 159 -28.04 -10.33 -3.86
N SER A 160 -27.71 -9.22 -4.50
CA SER A 160 -28.60 -8.07 -4.63
C SER A 160 -28.57 -7.56 -6.06
N SER A 161 -29.73 -7.19 -6.60
CA SER A 161 -29.84 -6.60 -7.94
C SER A 161 -29.63 -5.09 -7.95
N SER A 162 -29.60 -4.44 -6.78
CA SER A 162 -29.51 -2.98 -6.63
C SER A 162 -28.13 -2.49 -6.20
N ILE A 163 -27.13 -3.37 -6.08
CA ILE A 163 -25.76 -2.96 -5.75
C ILE A 163 -25.05 -2.41 -6.99
N HIS A 164 -24.40 -1.26 -6.79
CA HIS A 164 -23.61 -0.59 -7.83
C HIS A 164 -22.21 -0.22 -7.32
N ASP A 165 -22.06 -0.14 -6.00
CA ASP A 165 -20.81 0.19 -5.34
C ASP A 165 -19.83 -0.99 -5.48
N ARG A 166 -18.56 -0.63 -5.73
CA ARG A 166 -17.42 -1.55 -5.75
C ARG A 166 -16.57 -1.21 -4.55
N GLU A 167 -16.73 -1.96 -3.48
CA GLU A 167 -16.16 -1.64 -2.17
C GLU A 167 -15.61 -2.89 -1.51
N ILE A 168 -14.38 -2.79 -1.00
CA ILE A 168 -13.73 -3.80 -0.17
C ILE A 168 -13.51 -3.18 1.19
N ARG A 169 -13.88 -3.89 2.24
CA ARG A 169 -13.69 -3.46 3.63
C ARG A 169 -12.94 -4.52 4.41
N PHE A 170 -12.01 -4.07 5.23
CA PHE A 170 -11.34 -4.89 6.22
C PHE A 170 -11.80 -4.50 7.62
N ASN A 171 -11.91 -5.49 8.50
CA ASN A 171 -12.27 -5.28 9.90
C ASN A 171 -11.13 -4.70 10.74
N ASN A 172 -10.11 -4.09 10.13
CA ASN A 172 -9.13 -3.23 10.79
C ASN A 172 -9.38 -1.73 10.49
N GLY A 173 -10.43 -1.40 9.73
CA GLY A 173 -10.84 -0.03 9.42
C GLY A 173 -10.57 0.40 7.98
N TRP A 174 -9.73 -0.33 7.23
CA TRP A 174 -9.47 0.00 5.83
C TRP A 174 -10.67 -0.28 4.93
N MET A 175 -10.89 0.64 4.00
CA MET A 175 -11.93 0.56 2.97
C MET A 175 -11.33 0.98 1.63
N ILE A 176 -11.52 0.17 0.60
CA ILE A 176 -10.95 0.38 -0.73
C ILE A 176 -12.08 0.35 -1.76
N LYS A 177 -12.21 1.42 -2.54
CA LYS A 177 -13.15 1.51 -3.67
C LYS A 177 -12.38 1.49 -4.97
N ILE A 178 -12.70 0.54 -5.85
CA ILE A 178 -12.03 0.39 -7.15
C ILE A 178 -13.03 0.72 -8.25
N GLY A 179 -12.69 1.67 -9.13
CA GLY A 179 -13.62 2.15 -10.15
C GLY A 179 -14.20 1.05 -11.04
N ARG A 180 -13.41 0.00 -11.34
CA ARG A 180 -13.82 -1.18 -12.13
C ARG A 180 -14.16 -2.43 -11.28
N GLY A 181 -14.06 -2.35 -9.96
CA GLY A 181 -14.11 -3.53 -9.09
C GLY A 181 -12.87 -4.40 -9.26
N LEU A 182 -13.00 -5.71 -9.07
CA LEU A 182 -11.89 -6.66 -9.23
C LEU A 182 -11.50 -6.91 -10.71
N ASP A 183 -12.34 -6.50 -11.68
CA ASP A 183 -12.14 -6.73 -13.13
C ASP A 183 -11.44 -5.55 -13.86
N TYR A 184 -10.28 -5.13 -13.35
CA TYR A 184 -9.46 -4.09 -13.99
C TYR A 184 -8.33 -4.65 -14.87
N PHE A 185 -8.14 -5.96 -14.95
CA PHE A 185 -7.11 -6.56 -15.79
C PHE A 185 -7.56 -6.73 -17.24
N LYS A 186 -6.63 -6.53 -18.18
CA LYS A 186 -6.88 -6.85 -19.58
C LYS A 186 -6.74 -8.35 -19.84
N LYS A 187 -7.36 -8.80 -20.93
CA LYS A 187 -7.13 -10.15 -21.45
C LYS A 187 -5.65 -10.31 -21.86
N PRO A 188 -5.02 -11.46 -21.61
CA PRO A 188 -3.64 -11.71 -22.03
C PRO A 188 -3.54 -11.73 -23.56
N GLN A 189 -2.37 -11.36 -24.10
CA GLN A 189 -2.15 -11.31 -25.55
C GLN A 189 -2.18 -12.69 -26.20
N SER A 190 -1.68 -13.71 -25.50
CA SER A 190 -1.69 -15.09 -25.96
C SER A 190 -1.76 -16.06 -24.78
N ARG A 191 -1.94 -17.37 -25.05
CA ARG A 191 -1.96 -18.41 -24.02
C ARG A 191 -0.65 -18.54 -23.24
N PHE A 192 0.45 -18.05 -23.81
CA PHE A 192 1.80 -18.15 -23.24
C PHE A 192 2.49 -16.78 -23.12
N SER A 193 1.71 -15.69 -23.15
CA SER A 193 2.28 -14.36 -22.95
C SER A 193 2.69 -14.16 -21.49
N LEU A 194 3.75 -13.38 -21.27
CA LEU A 194 4.10 -12.90 -19.94
C LEU A 194 2.90 -12.20 -19.30
N GLY A 195 2.73 -12.44 -18.01
CA GLY A 195 1.57 -11.99 -17.25
C GLY A 195 0.35 -12.91 -17.31
N TYR A 196 0.39 -14.08 -17.97
CA TYR A 196 -0.76 -15.01 -17.97
C TYR A 196 -1.09 -15.55 -16.56
N CYS A 197 -0.08 -15.91 -15.76
CA CYS A 197 -0.27 -16.38 -14.39
C CYS A 197 0.00 -15.28 -13.35
N ASP A 198 1.10 -14.55 -13.52
CA ASP A 198 1.50 -13.46 -12.61
C ASP A 198 0.83 -12.15 -13.04
N PHE A 199 -0.11 -11.66 -12.24
CA PHE A 199 -0.88 -10.47 -12.56
C PHE A 199 -0.11 -9.17 -12.33
N ASP A 200 1.05 -9.19 -11.66
CA ASP A 200 1.92 -8.01 -11.64
C ASP A 200 2.51 -7.71 -13.03
N LEU A 201 2.60 -8.72 -13.91
CA LEU A 201 3.03 -8.52 -15.29
C LEU A 201 1.84 -8.32 -16.27
N ARG A 202 0.59 -8.32 -15.77
CA ARG A 202 -0.62 -8.18 -16.61
C ARG A 202 -0.96 -6.71 -16.84
N PRO A 203 -1.15 -6.27 -18.10
CA PRO A 203 -1.64 -4.93 -18.39
C PRO A 203 -3.03 -4.69 -17.81
N CYS A 204 -3.25 -3.52 -17.21
CA CYS A 204 -4.52 -3.10 -16.63
C CYS A 204 -5.29 -2.15 -17.56
N HIS A 205 -6.61 -2.09 -17.38
CA HIS A 205 -7.46 -0.99 -17.84
C HIS A 205 -7.26 0.23 -16.93
N GLU A 206 -7.44 1.43 -17.48
CA GLU A 206 -7.45 2.65 -16.69
C GLU A 206 -8.53 2.58 -15.60
N THR A 207 -8.15 2.84 -14.35
CA THR A 207 -9.07 2.92 -13.22
C THR A 207 -8.50 3.72 -12.06
N THR A 208 -9.36 4.10 -11.12
CA THR A 208 -8.95 4.73 -9.85
C THR A 208 -9.21 3.76 -8.70
N VAL A 209 -8.30 3.79 -7.73
CA VAL A 209 -8.42 3.07 -6.47
C VAL A 209 -8.39 4.09 -5.34
N ASP A 210 -9.52 4.27 -4.69
CA ASP A 210 -9.69 5.18 -3.57
C ASP A 210 -9.62 4.40 -2.26
N ILE A 211 -8.67 4.75 -1.40
CA ILE A 211 -8.41 4.10 -0.12
C ILE A 211 -8.81 5.07 0.98
N PHE A 212 -9.61 4.55 1.91
CA PHE A 212 -10.13 5.23 3.08
C PHE A 212 -9.77 4.42 4.32
N HIS A 213 -9.67 5.09 5.45
CA HIS A 213 -9.69 4.45 6.76
C HIS A 213 -10.91 4.95 7.51
N LYS A 214 -11.80 4.07 7.96
CA LYS A 214 -12.92 4.42 8.82
C LYS A 214 -12.59 3.99 10.24
N LYS A 215 -12.94 4.85 11.20
CA LYS A 215 -12.94 4.49 12.62
C LYS A 215 -13.78 3.22 12.81
N HIS A 216 -13.23 2.26 13.55
CA HIS A 216 -14.01 1.21 14.20
C HIS A 216 -15.01 1.86 15.15
N THR A 217 -16.20 2.19 14.67
CA THR A 217 -17.35 2.13 15.58
C THR A 217 -17.61 0.65 15.81
N LYS A 218 -16.97 0.10 16.85
CA LYS A 218 -17.53 -1.06 17.53
C LYS A 218 -18.95 -0.67 17.93
N ASN A 219 -19.92 -1.20 17.19
CA ASN A 219 -21.27 -1.42 17.69
C ASN A 219 -21.57 -2.89 17.41
N ILE A 220 -21.05 -3.74 18.30
CA ILE A 220 -21.75 -4.90 18.83
C ILE A 220 -21.45 -4.91 20.33
#